data_AF-A0A1H4JXE5-F1
#
_entry.id   AF-A0A1H4JXE5-F1
#
_cell.length_a   1.000
_cell.length_b   1.000
_cell.length_c   1.000
_cell.angle_alpha   90.00
_cell.angle_beta   90.00
_cell.angle_gamma   90.00
#
_symmetry.space_group_name_H-M   'P 1'
#
loop_
_entity.id
_entity.type
_entity.pdbx_description
1 polymer ?
#
loop_
_entity_poly.entity_id
_entity_poly.type
_entity_poly.pdbx_seq_one_letter_code
_entity_poly.pdbx_strand_id
1 'polypeptide(L)'
;MERRTQQLVVAVAASVVGATLVAAPTAAAPTWQPVTNVFVDLSAGGQNAHTPDVGVDAAGNATAVWSRYDGTQLVVQASSRPAGGAWSAPVDIAGGPSIFEPQVAVEPGGAATVVWRRNELGSSVVLASTRPIGGSWSPPVEVASDASRDLSQKPDFPQVAAGADGAVTATWSHFDGRAFIVQAASRQPDGTWSAPQDLSEAGARNPDVAVSASGVATVLWTAGSRVQAVTRTAGTWSAPVDLSSTAAPTTTPDVALDPAGNATAVWGGFTGASYVVQTATRPAAGDWINVTNLSSPGVDAFDTPQVAVDARGRATAVWQENDGSGWIVTAATGRIGRDWSARTALSAAGQDAWTPQVDVDTDGNATAVWSLAGKDGDTARTVQAARLPARGDWTSPVDLSEPGGNAWNPALVVDADGNATTAWSRHDGAHWIVQARGLDAAGPVVTGITSRHSGARTSYSVTAHDVWSKVRTARWTFADGTTATGTSVTHQSRSTRPVRVTLTDAVGNATRCTYAATFRCREALGAPAITSARLEHRTIRATRGRGTVPTESELTLELSTAARVRVVVRPLAAGTPLRLTGRVKAGRGSFLITARLGRFQVLRPGRYAVVVTATNKAGTSPKHRLRLRVVR
;
A
#
# COMPACT_ATOMS: atom_id res chain seq x y z
N MET A 1 16.07 -81.83 -33.51
CA MET A 1 16.81 -81.92 -32.23
C MET A 1 17.62 -80.64 -32.12
N GLU A 2 17.60 -79.80 -31.09
CA GLU A 2 16.88 -79.66 -29.83
C GLU A 2 17.35 -78.27 -29.32
N ARG A 3 16.45 -77.38 -28.88
CA ARG A 3 16.59 -76.58 -27.64
C ARG A 3 15.38 -75.67 -27.42
N ARG A 4 14.64 -76.02 -26.37
CA ARG A 4 13.51 -75.33 -25.73
C ARG A 4 13.94 -73.96 -25.18
N THR A 5 13.03 -72.98 -25.08
CA THR A 5 12.59 -72.42 -23.76
C THR A 5 11.29 -71.60 -23.91
N GLN A 6 10.39 -71.76 -22.93
CA GLN A 6 9.09 -71.10 -22.76
C GLN A 6 9.22 -69.62 -22.34
N GLN A 7 8.21 -68.79 -22.63
CA GLN A 7 7.75 -67.75 -21.69
C GLN A 7 6.23 -67.59 -21.70
N LEU A 8 5.66 -67.69 -20.49
CA LEU A 8 4.26 -67.41 -20.13
C LEU A 8 3.91 -65.94 -20.40
N VAL A 9 2.72 -65.69 -20.95
CA VAL A 9 2.08 -64.38 -20.94
C VAL A 9 1.14 -64.32 -19.74
N VAL A 10 1.50 -63.52 -18.73
CA VAL A 10 0.61 -63.10 -17.64
C VAL A 10 0.13 -61.69 -17.96
N ALA A 11 -1.15 -61.53 -18.29
CA ALA A 11 -1.78 -60.23 -18.46
C ALA A 11 -2.15 -59.67 -17.09
N VAL A 12 -1.41 -58.66 -16.61
CA VAL A 12 -1.81 -57.85 -15.44
C VAL A 12 -2.52 -56.61 -15.96
N ALA A 13 -3.83 -56.57 -15.79
CA ALA A 13 -4.64 -55.36 -15.97
C ALA A 13 -4.41 -54.42 -14.77
N ALA A 14 -3.57 -53.41 -14.93
CA ALA A 14 -3.45 -52.32 -13.95
C ALA A 14 -4.51 -51.25 -14.26
N SER A 15 -5.57 -51.23 -13.44
CA SER A 15 -6.55 -50.15 -13.38
C SER A 15 -5.88 -48.89 -12.83
N VAL A 16 -5.55 -47.95 -13.73
CA VAL A 16 -5.10 -46.61 -13.37
C VAL A 16 -6.31 -45.83 -12.87
N VAL A 17 -6.49 -45.75 -11.55
CA VAL A 17 -7.28 -44.69 -10.94
C VAL A 17 -6.52 -43.40 -11.18
N GLY A 18 -6.93 -42.64 -12.18
CA GLY A 18 -6.45 -41.30 -12.45
C GLY A 18 -6.83 -40.37 -11.30
N ALA A 19 -6.01 -40.34 -10.25
CA ALA A 19 -6.01 -39.24 -9.31
C ALA A 19 -5.51 -38.02 -10.06
N THR A 20 -6.44 -37.24 -10.61
CA THR A 20 -6.15 -35.88 -11.09
C THR A 20 -5.53 -35.13 -9.93
N LEU A 21 -4.21 -34.94 -9.99
CA LEU A 21 -3.48 -34.02 -9.13
C LEU A 21 -4.02 -32.63 -9.44
N VAL A 22 -5.04 -32.21 -8.69
CA VAL A 22 -5.45 -30.82 -8.62
C VAL A 22 -4.24 -30.07 -8.10
N ALA A 23 -3.62 -29.25 -8.96
CA ALA A 23 -2.58 -28.33 -8.54
C ALA A 23 -3.11 -27.55 -7.33
N ALA A 24 -2.39 -27.61 -6.21
CA ALA A 24 -2.74 -26.81 -5.05
C ALA A 24 -2.80 -25.34 -5.48
N PRO A 25 -3.83 -24.56 -5.09
CA PRO A 25 -3.88 -23.15 -5.40
C PRO A 25 -2.59 -22.49 -4.90
N THR A 26 -1.99 -21.66 -5.77
CA THR A 26 -0.90 -20.77 -5.40
C THR A 26 -1.31 -20.00 -4.14
N ALA A 27 -0.39 -19.93 -3.19
CA ALA A 27 -0.63 -19.25 -1.92
C ALA A 27 -0.92 -17.76 -2.16
N ALA A 28 -1.97 -17.25 -1.52
CA ALA A 28 -2.34 -15.83 -1.52
C ALA A 28 -1.14 -14.96 -1.12
N ALA A 29 -0.86 -13.94 -1.93
CA ALA A 29 0.04 -12.86 -1.63
C ALA A 29 -0.48 -11.60 -2.35
N PRO A 30 -0.43 -10.41 -1.72
CA PRO A 30 -0.77 -9.17 -2.39
C PRO A 30 -0.04 -9.07 -3.73
N THR A 31 -0.78 -8.87 -4.82
CA THR A 31 -0.23 -8.91 -6.17
C THR A 31 -0.59 -7.64 -6.95
N TRP A 32 0.43 -6.95 -7.46
CA TRP A 32 0.25 -5.78 -8.33
C TRP A 32 -0.29 -6.21 -9.71
N GLN A 33 -1.46 -5.71 -10.07
CA GLN A 33 -2.14 -5.99 -11.34
C GLN A 33 -1.55 -5.21 -12.53
N PRO A 34 -1.74 -5.70 -13.77
CA PRO A 34 -2.17 -7.05 -14.11
C PRO A 34 -1.00 -8.02 -14.02
N VAL A 35 -1.33 -9.30 -13.89
CA VAL A 35 -0.42 -10.46 -13.78
C VAL A 35 0.60 -10.55 -14.96
N THR A 36 0.49 -9.66 -15.97
CA THR A 36 1.35 -9.51 -17.14
C THR A 36 2.21 -8.23 -17.21
N ASN A 37 2.33 -7.42 -16.14
CA ASN A 37 3.07 -6.13 -16.13
C ASN A 37 2.51 -5.04 -17.08
N VAL A 38 1.21 -5.04 -17.36
CA VAL A 38 0.59 -4.06 -18.28
C VAL A 38 -0.19 -2.99 -17.51
N PHE A 39 0.45 -1.88 -17.22
CA PHE A 39 -0.17 -0.61 -16.77
C PHE A 39 -1.34 -0.19 -17.67
N VAL A 40 -2.21 0.68 -17.14
CA VAL A 40 -3.26 1.34 -17.95
C VAL A 40 -2.85 2.79 -18.16
N ASP A 41 -2.73 3.18 -19.42
CA ASP A 41 -2.57 4.59 -19.81
C ASP A 41 -3.91 5.29 -19.60
N LEU A 42 -3.96 6.22 -18.65
CA LEU A 42 -5.17 6.96 -18.33
C LEU A 42 -5.36 8.11 -19.31
N SER A 43 -4.33 8.92 -19.57
CA SER A 43 -4.43 10.04 -20.50
C SER A 43 -4.30 9.58 -21.96
N ALA A 44 -5.09 10.16 -22.86
CA ALA A 44 -4.91 9.94 -24.30
C ALA A 44 -3.54 10.43 -24.78
N GLY A 45 -2.84 9.61 -25.56
CA GLY A 45 -1.54 9.95 -26.17
C GLY A 45 -1.61 11.16 -27.10
N GLY A 46 -0.46 11.78 -27.36
CA GLY A 46 -0.34 12.93 -28.26
C GLY A 46 -0.35 14.31 -27.59
N GLN A 47 -0.46 14.37 -26.26
CA GLN A 47 -0.22 15.60 -25.50
C GLN A 47 0.31 15.29 -24.09
N ASN A 48 0.96 16.28 -23.47
CA ASN A 48 1.58 16.13 -22.16
C ASN A 48 0.58 16.18 -21.00
N ALA A 49 0.59 15.16 -20.15
CA ALA A 49 -0.15 15.05 -18.90
C ALA A 49 0.80 14.84 -17.71
N HIS A 50 0.50 15.48 -16.59
CA HIS A 50 1.39 15.58 -15.44
C HIS A 50 0.62 15.59 -14.11
N THR A 51 1.39 15.34 -13.03
CA THR A 51 0.99 15.53 -11.63
C THR A 51 -0.37 14.91 -11.30
N PRO A 52 -0.49 13.57 -11.44
CA PRO A 52 -1.72 12.91 -11.10
C PRO A 52 -1.93 12.88 -9.58
N ASP A 53 -3.19 12.88 -9.18
CA ASP A 53 -3.62 12.56 -7.83
C ASP A 53 -4.75 11.52 -7.89
N VAL A 54 -4.88 10.72 -6.83
CA VAL A 54 -5.83 9.60 -6.76
C VAL A 54 -6.56 9.56 -5.44
N GLY A 55 -7.85 9.23 -5.47
CA GLY A 55 -8.67 8.98 -4.28
C GLY A 55 -9.49 7.69 -4.43
N VAL A 56 -9.80 7.03 -3.32
CA VAL A 56 -10.59 5.78 -3.28
C VAL A 56 -11.70 5.87 -2.25
N ASP A 57 -12.88 5.33 -2.57
CA ASP A 57 -13.98 5.23 -1.61
C ASP A 57 -13.95 3.92 -0.80
N ALA A 58 -14.86 3.78 0.16
CA ALA A 58 -14.92 2.60 1.02
C ALA A 58 -15.32 1.30 0.28
N ALA A 59 -15.80 1.39 -0.96
CA ALA A 59 -16.13 0.25 -1.79
C ALA A 59 -14.99 -0.14 -2.75
N GLY A 60 -13.87 0.61 -2.76
CA GLY A 60 -12.74 0.39 -3.66
C GLY A 60 -12.92 1.00 -5.05
N ASN A 61 -13.87 1.93 -5.22
CA ASN A 61 -13.96 2.72 -6.45
C ASN A 61 -12.90 3.83 -6.42
N ALA A 62 -12.11 3.95 -7.48
CA ALA A 62 -11.03 4.93 -7.57
C ALA A 62 -11.39 6.10 -8.49
N THR A 63 -10.90 7.29 -8.17
CA THR A 63 -10.90 8.48 -9.03
C THR A 63 -9.47 8.96 -9.18
N ALA A 64 -9.02 9.16 -10.41
CA ALA A 64 -7.74 9.77 -10.72
C ALA A 64 -7.99 11.13 -11.38
N VAL A 65 -7.19 12.13 -11.03
CA VAL A 65 -7.19 13.46 -11.66
C VAL A 65 -5.79 13.86 -12.08
N TRP A 66 -5.66 14.69 -13.11
CA TRP A 66 -4.36 15.18 -13.56
C TRP A 66 -4.49 16.46 -14.40
N SER A 67 -3.38 17.15 -14.59
CA SER A 67 -3.30 18.26 -15.55
C SER A 67 -2.86 17.74 -16.92
N ARG A 68 -3.50 18.19 -18.01
CA ARG A 68 -3.10 17.84 -19.38
C ARG A 68 -3.09 19.07 -20.28
N TYR A 69 -2.13 19.17 -21.18
CA TYR A 69 -2.18 20.15 -22.27
C TYR A 69 -3.11 19.67 -23.38
N ASP A 70 -4.09 20.44 -23.80
CA ASP A 70 -5.04 20.03 -24.86
C ASP A 70 -4.57 20.42 -26.28
N GLY A 71 -3.43 21.11 -26.39
CA GLY A 71 -2.93 21.71 -27.62
C GLY A 71 -3.00 23.24 -27.62
N THR A 72 -3.82 23.81 -26.72
CA THR A 72 -4.05 25.26 -26.58
C THR A 72 -3.85 25.75 -25.15
N GLN A 73 -4.30 24.99 -24.16
CA GLN A 73 -4.26 25.33 -22.74
C GLN A 73 -4.10 24.09 -21.87
N LEU A 74 -3.95 24.29 -20.57
CA LEU A 74 -4.02 23.21 -19.60
C LEU A 74 -5.49 22.95 -19.24
N VAL A 75 -5.83 21.67 -19.08
CA VAL A 75 -7.12 21.17 -18.61
C VAL A 75 -6.92 20.29 -17.38
N VAL A 76 -7.91 20.28 -16.49
CA VAL A 76 -8.05 19.24 -15.46
C VAL A 76 -8.85 18.10 -16.05
N GLN A 77 -8.27 16.91 -16.05
CA GLN A 77 -8.96 15.70 -16.48
C GLN A 77 -9.18 14.77 -15.29
N ALA A 78 -10.18 13.90 -15.43
CA ALA A 78 -10.37 12.78 -14.52
C ALA A 78 -10.74 11.49 -15.24
N SER A 79 -10.41 10.37 -14.59
CA SER A 79 -10.95 9.06 -14.91
C SER A 79 -11.42 8.39 -13.62
N SER A 80 -12.43 7.52 -13.73
CA SER A 80 -12.97 6.78 -12.59
C SER A 80 -12.96 5.29 -12.88
N ARG A 81 -12.73 4.50 -11.83
CA ARG A 81 -12.73 3.04 -11.89
C ARG A 81 -13.69 2.50 -10.84
N PRO A 82 -14.78 1.84 -11.23
CA PRO A 82 -15.59 1.09 -10.29
C PRO A 82 -14.85 -0.17 -9.81
N ALA A 83 -15.12 -0.61 -8.58
CA ALA A 83 -14.62 -1.87 -8.03
C ALA A 83 -14.98 -3.05 -8.96
N GLY A 84 -13.98 -3.87 -9.29
CA GLY A 84 -14.10 -4.98 -10.25
C GLY A 84 -14.22 -4.57 -11.72
N GLY A 85 -14.17 -3.26 -12.02
CA GLY A 85 -14.27 -2.70 -13.36
C GLY A 85 -12.95 -2.17 -13.92
N ALA A 86 -13.07 -1.49 -15.06
CA ALA A 86 -11.99 -0.81 -15.75
C ALA A 86 -12.07 0.72 -15.55
N TRP A 87 -10.95 1.41 -15.74
CA TRP A 87 -10.92 2.86 -15.81
C TRP A 87 -11.79 3.36 -16.97
N SER A 88 -12.55 4.43 -16.72
CA SER A 88 -13.32 5.11 -17.76
C SER A 88 -12.40 5.84 -18.73
N ALA A 89 -12.93 6.20 -19.91
CA ALA A 89 -12.29 7.23 -20.72
C ALA A 89 -12.13 8.52 -19.90
N PRO A 90 -11.03 9.28 -20.08
CA PRO A 90 -10.87 10.57 -19.44
C PRO A 90 -11.98 11.55 -19.82
N VAL A 91 -12.35 12.39 -18.86
CA VAL A 91 -13.25 13.51 -19.08
C VAL A 91 -12.58 14.79 -18.63
N ASP A 92 -12.76 15.86 -19.41
CA ASP A 92 -12.30 17.19 -19.05
C ASP A 92 -13.29 17.77 -18.03
N ILE A 93 -12.78 18.17 -16.85
CA ILE A 93 -13.57 18.80 -15.79
C ILE A 93 -13.52 20.33 -15.93
N ALA A 94 -12.34 20.84 -16.32
CA ALA A 94 -12.10 22.27 -16.45
C ALA A 94 -11.00 22.55 -17.47
N GLY A 95 -11.07 23.72 -18.10
CA GLY A 95 -9.99 24.29 -18.91
C GLY A 95 -9.66 25.70 -18.46
N GLY A 96 -8.43 26.14 -18.72
CA GLY A 96 -8.05 27.52 -18.48
C GLY A 96 -6.55 27.79 -18.64
N PRO A 97 -6.17 29.07 -18.63
CA PRO A 97 -4.76 29.44 -18.58
C PRO A 97 -4.13 28.88 -17.30
N SER A 98 -2.98 28.24 -17.44
CA SER A 98 -2.08 27.90 -16.33
C SER A 98 -2.78 27.28 -15.10
N ILE A 99 -3.26 26.04 -15.27
CA ILE A 99 -3.78 25.21 -14.18
C ILE A 99 -2.64 24.41 -13.56
N PHE A 100 -2.66 24.27 -12.22
CA PHE A 100 -1.62 23.52 -11.50
C PHE A 100 -2.23 22.49 -10.54
N GLU A 101 -1.60 21.31 -10.53
CA GLU A 101 -1.65 20.25 -9.51
C GLU A 101 -3.04 20.05 -8.88
N PRO A 102 -4.01 19.49 -9.63
CA PRO A 102 -5.32 19.17 -9.07
C PRO A 102 -5.17 18.15 -7.95
N GLN A 103 -5.94 18.33 -6.88
CA GLN A 103 -6.03 17.40 -5.76
C GLN A 103 -7.45 16.87 -5.66
N VAL A 104 -7.63 15.60 -5.31
CA VAL A 104 -8.93 14.93 -5.22
C VAL A 104 -9.14 14.28 -3.86
N ALA A 105 -10.25 14.64 -3.21
CA ALA A 105 -10.76 13.91 -2.06
C ALA A 105 -11.97 13.08 -2.49
N VAL A 106 -12.00 11.80 -2.10
CA VAL A 106 -13.13 10.90 -2.32
C VAL A 106 -13.76 10.57 -0.97
N GLU A 107 -15.03 10.91 -0.82
CA GLU A 107 -15.82 10.60 0.37
C GLU A 107 -16.07 9.09 0.48
N PRO A 108 -16.26 8.52 1.68
CA PRO A 108 -16.50 7.07 1.84
C PRO A 108 -17.69 6.54 1.03
N GLY A 109 -18.68 7.40 0.73
CA GLY A 109 -19.83 7.05 -0.11
C GLY A 109 -19.58 7.06 -1.62
N GLY A 110 -18.44 7.57 -2.09
CA GLY A 110 -18.06 7.59 -3.52
C GLY A 110 -18.24 8.92 -4.24
N ALA A 111 -18.73 9.95 -3.55
CA ALA A 111 -18.68 11.33 -4.05
C ALA A 111 -17.21 11.81 -4.07
N ALA A 112 -16.83 12.56 -5.10
CA ALA A 112 -15.47 13.07 -5.25
C ALA A 112 -15.49 14.58 -5.43
N THR A 113 -14.57 15.27 -4.74
CA THR A 113 -14.35 16.71 -4.88
C THR A 113 -12.92 16.95 -5.30
N VAL A 114 -12.75 17.72 -6.38
CA VAL A 114 -11.44 18.10 -6.92
C VAL A 114 -11.25 19.59 -6.68
N VAL A 115 -10.07 19.98 -6.20
CA VAL A 115 -9.67 21.38 -6.08
C VAL A 115 -8.44 21.64 -6.92
N TRP A 116 -8.33 22.84 -7.48
CA TRP A 116 -7.15 23.25 -8.24
C TRP A 116 -7.01 24.77 -8.21
N ARG A 117 -5.81 25.24 -8.54
CA ARG A 117 -5.55 26.66 -8.76
C ARG A 117 -5.47 26.96 -10.25
N ARG A 118 -6.19 28.00 -10.67
CA ARG A 118 -6.04 28.60 -11.99
C ARG A 118 -5.41 29.97 -11.83
N ASN A 119 -4.30 30.17 -12.52
CA ASN A 119 -3.61 31.44 -12.51
C ASN A 119 -3.95 32.26 -13.74
N GLU A 120 -4.30 33.52 -13.52
CA GLU A 120 -4.67 34.47 -14.56
C GLU A 120 -3.64 35.62 -14.61
N LEU A 121 -3.79 36.51 -15.58
CA LEU A 121 -2.92 37.69 -15.72
C LEU A 121 -3.17 38.65 -14.55
N GLY A 122 -2.33 38.56 -13.52
CA GLY A 122 -2.36 39.43 -12.35
C GLY A 122 -3.18 38.93 -11.16
N SER A 123 -3.89 37.80 -11.30
CA SER A 123 -4.73 37.21 -10.25
C SER A 123 -4.60 35.68 -10.20
N SER A 124 -5.15 35.07 -9.16
CA SER A 124 -5.31 33.60 -9.08
C SER A 124 -6.64 33.24 -8.43
N VAL A 125 -7.23 32.14 -8.87
CA VAL A 125 -8.49 31.63 -8.31
C VAL A 125 -8.34 30.18 -7.88
N VAL A 126 -8.98 29.85 -6.75
CA VAL A 126 -9.13 28.48 -6.26
C VAL A 126 -10.51 27.99 -6.70
N LEU A 127 -10.52 26.90 -7.45
CA LEU A 127 -11.70 26.31 -8.05
C LEU A 127 -11.94 24.92 -7.49
N ALA A 128 -13.21 24.51 -7.49
CA ALA A 128 -13.62 23.16 -7.16
C ALA A 128 -14.64 22.60 -8.14
N SER A 129 -14.64 21.29 -8.32
CA SER A 129 -15.72 20.55 -9.00
C SER A 129 -16.03 19.28 -8.22
N THR A 130 -17.31 18.94 -8.13
CA THR A 130 -17.76 17.76 -7.40
C THR A 130 -18.50 16.81 -8.32
N ARG A 131 -18.22 15.52 -8.18
CA ARG A 131 -18.99 14.44 -8.77
C ARG A 131 -19.78 13.72 -7.66
N PRO A 132 -21.12 13.81 -7.64
CA PRO A 132 -21.93 13.03 -6.70
C PRO A 132 -21.91 11.53 -7.07
N ILE A 133 -22.38 10.70 -6.15
CA ILE A 133 -22.44 9.24 -6.34
C ILE A 133 -23.28 8.90 -7.59
N GLY A 134 -22.67 8.21 -8.56
CA GLY A 134 -23.32 7.83 -9.83
C GLY A 134 -23.65 8.99 -10.77
N GLY A 135 -23.21 10.22 -10.46
CA GLY A 135 -23.45 11.41 -11.27
C GLY A 135 -22.24 11.84 -12.12
N SER A 136 -22.36 13.01 -12.72
CA SER A 136 -21.31 13.67 -13.51
C SER A 136 -20.64 14.79 -12.71
N TRP A 137 -19.44 15.21 -13.13
CA TRP A 137 -18.76 16.37 -12.56
C TRP A 137 -19.60 17.64 -12.72
N SER A 138 -19.68 18.44 -11.67
CA SER A 138 -20.28 19.77 -11.74
C SER A 138 -19.40 20.72 -12.58
N PRO A 139 -19.97 21.79 -13.15
CA PRO A 139 -19.16 22.91 -13.60
C PRO A 139 -18.23 23.40 -12.48
N PRO A 140 -17.05 23.93 -12.80
CA PRO A 140 -16.17 24.55 -11.82
C PRO A 140 -16.87 25.66 -11.04
N VAL A 141 -16.73 25.62 -9.72
CA VAL A 141 -17.19 26.65 -8.79
C VAL A 141 -15.97 27.35 -8.22
N GLU A 142 -16.01 28.67 -8.19
CA GLU A 142 -14.99 29.48 -7.53
C GLU A 142 -15.17 29.39 -6.01
N VAL A 143 -14.14 28.91 -5.33
CA VAL A 143 -14.09 28.80 -3.86
C VAL A 143 -13.49 30.06 -3.26
N ALA A 144 -12.45 30.59 -3.91
CA ALA A 144 -11.77 31.82 -3.52
C ALA A 144 -11.10 32.51 -4.71
N SER A 145 -10.92 33.83 -4.59
CA SER A 145 -10.25 34.67 -5.56
C SER A 145 -9.19 35.55 -4.89
N ASP A 146 -7.97 35.50 -5.40
CA ASP A 146 -6.86 36.36 -5.00
C ASP A 146 -6.76 37.49 -6.04
N ALA A 147 -7.05 38.73 -5.62
CA ALA A 147 -7.04 39.90 -6.51
C ALA A 147 -5.64 40.25 -7.03
N SER A 148 -4.60 39.67 -6.44
CA SER A 148 -3.20 39.85 -6.83
C SER A 148 -2.46 38.53 -6.75
N ARG A 149 -1.36 38.40 -7.49
CA ARG A 149 -0.52 37.21 -7.50
C ARG A 149 0.94 37.56 -7.21
N ASP A 150 1.59 36.76 -6.38
CA ASP A 150 3.05 36.77 -6.26
C ASP A 150 3.69 35.99 -7.41
N LEU A 151 4.43 36.70 -8.26
CA LEU A 151 5.18 36.12 -9.39
C LEU A 151 6.62 35.76 -9.03
N SER A 152 7.08 36.11 -7.81
CA SER A 152 8.47 35.93 -7.39
C SER A 152 8.78 34.54 -6.82
N GLN A 153 7.74 33.78 -6.45
CA GLN A 153 7.88 32.48 -5.82
C GLN A 153 7.12 31.38 -6.58
N LYS A 154 7.55 30.12 -6.36
CA LYS A 154 6.83 28.94 -6.87
C LYS A 154 5.39 28.96 -6.33
N PRO A 155 4.37 28.69 -7.17
CA PRO A 155 3.00 28.56 -6.68
C PRO A 155 2.91 27.41 -5.67
N ASP A 156 2.15 27.63 -4.60
CA ASP A 156 1.65 26.56 -3.73
C ASP A 156 0.30 26.05 -4.23
N PHE A 157 -0.07 24.85 -3.77
CA PHE A 157 -1.18 24.08 -4.30
C PHE A 157 -2.27 23.91 -3.25
N PRO A 158 -3.55 24.09 -3.62
CA PRO A 158 -4.64 23.84 -2.69
C PRO A 158 -4.69 22.37 -2.32
N GLN A 159 -4.94 22.08 -1.05
CA GLN A 159 -5.13 20.73 -0.51
C GLN A 159 -6.61 20.49 -0.21
N VAL A 160 -7.04 19.23 -0.22
CA VAL A 160 -8.43 18.87 0.06
C VAL A 160 -8.51 17.53 0.80
N ALA A 161 -9.36 17.47 1.82
CA ALA A 161 -9.63 16.26 2.57
C ALA A 161 -11.13 16.10 2.85
N ALA A 162 -11.62 14.87 2.76
CA ALA A 162 -13.03 14.51 3.00
C ALA A 162 -13.20 13.82 4.36
N GLY A 163 -14.21 14.25 5.12
CA GLY A 163 -14.68 13.57 6.32
C GLY A 163 -15.70 12.48 6.01
N ALA A 164 -15.95 11.58 6.97
CA ALA A 164 -16.96 10.53 6.84
C ALA A 164 -18.41 11.05 6.92
N ASP A 165 -18.60 12.30 7.35
CA ASP A 165 -19.86 13.04 7.37
C ASP A 165 -20.21 13.69 6.03
N GLY A 166 -19.35 13.54 5.01
CA GLY A 166 -19.49 14.17 3.70
C GLY A 166 -19.07 15.64 3.66
N ALA A 167 -18.54 16.18 4.77
CA ALA A 167 -17.93 17.49 4.76
C ALA A 167 -16.55 17.41 4.11
N VAL A 168 -16.27 18.29 3.17
CA VAL A 168 -14.96 18.38 2.49
C VAL A 168 -14.31 19.69 2.92
N THR A 169 -13.07 19.64 3.39
CA THR A 169 -12.29 20.82 3.76
C THR A 169 -11.20 21.05 2.74
N ALA A 170 -11.16 22.24 2.14
CA ALA A 170 -10.10 22.67 1.25
C ALA A 170 -9.27 23.76 1.91
N THR A 171 -7.95 23.75 1.70
CA THR A 171 -7.00 24.72 2.25
C THR A 171 -6.05 25.22 1.18
N TRP A 172 -5.69 26.50 1.23
CA TRP A 172 -4.76 27.11 0.27
C TRP A 172 -4.05 28.30 0.91
N SER A 173 -2.96 28.74 0.30
CA SER A 173 -2.34 30.02 0.66
C SER A 173 -2.89 31.13 -0.22
N HIS A 174 -3.52 32.15 0.36
CA HIS A 174 -4.05 33.32 -0.33
C HIS A 174 -3.05 34.48 -0.27
N PHE A 175 -2.79 35.13 -1.40
CA PHE A 175 -1.93 36.33 -1.44
C PHE A 175 -2.75 37.62 -1.31
N ASP A 176 -2.56 38.35 -0.21
CA ASP A 176 -3.30 39.58 0.10
C ASP A 176 -2.75 40.85 -0.59
N GLY A 177 -1.78 40.69 -1.50
CA GLY A 177 -1.05 41.79 -2.15
C GLY A 177 0.26 42.17 -1.46
N ARG A 178 0.53 41.64 -0.26
CA ARG A 178 1.75 41.88 0.50
C ARG A 178 2.39 40.60 1.01
N ALA A 179 1.60 39.69 1.55
CA ALA A 179 2.02 38.44 2.16
C ALA A 179 0.99 37.35 1.89
N PHE A 180 1.38 36.11 2.21
CA PHE A 180 0.46 34.99 2.13
C PHE A 180 -0.18 34.72 3.49
N ILE A 181 -1.44 34.34 3.46
CA ILE A 181 -2.21 33.82 4.60
C ILE A 181 -2.75 32.45 4.22
N VAL A 182 -2.86 31.54 5.17
CA VAL A 182 -3.51 30.25 4.96
C VAL A 182 -5.00 30.41 5.21
N GLN A 183 -5.79 29.97 4.24
CA GLN A 183 -7.25 29.98 4.29
C GLN A 183 -7.82 28.57 4.19
N ALA A 184 -9.06 28.42 4.65
CA ALA A 184 -9.86 27.24 4.42
C ALA A 184 -11.30 27.58 4.05
N ALA A 185 -11.92 26.69 3.28
CA ALA A 185 -13.37 26.63 3.14
C ALA A 185 -13.83 25.18 3.27
N SER A 186 -15.10 24.99 3.64
CA SER A 186 -15.70 23.67 3.74
C SER A 186 -16.94 23.56 2.88
N ARG A 187 -17.00 22.49 2.09
CA ARG A 187 -18.18 22.08 1.36
C ARG A 187 -19.10 21.33 2.30
N GLN A 188 -20.33 21.82 2.43
CA GLN A 188 -21.39 21.15 3.16
C GLN A 188 -21.97 19.99 2.34
N PRO A 189 -22.66 19.02 2.97
CA PRO A 189 -23.27 17.90 2.26
C PRO A 189 -24.27 18.30 1.16
N ASP A 190 -24.88 19.49 1.27
CA ASP A 190 -25.77 20.06 0.24
C ASP A 190 -25.02 20.59 -1.00
N GLY A 191 -23.69 20.60 -0.95
CA GLY A 191 -22.80 21.03 -2.00
C GLY A 191 -22.39 22.49 -1.98
N THR A 192 -22.85 23.27 -1.02
CA THR A 192 -22.46 24.67 -0.86
C THR A 192 -21.10 24.78 -0.17
N TRP A 193 -20.24 25.68 -0.65
CA TRP A 193 -18.99 26.04 0.02
C TRP A 193 -19.23 27.17 1.02
N SER A 194 -18.62 27.07 2.20
CA SER A 194 -18.53 28.20 3.12
C SER A 194 -17.69 29.33 2.50
N ALA A 195 -17.88 30.56 3.00
CA ALA A 195 -16.92 31.61 2.71
C ALA A 195 -15.51 31.20 3.17
N PRO A 196 -14.44 31.62 2.45
CA PRO A 196 -13.08 31.50 2.92
C PRO A 196 -12.89 32.07 4.33
N GLN A 197 -12.22 31.31 5.17
CA GLN A 197 -11.83 31.70 6.52
C GLN A 197 -10.31 31.73 6.64
N ASP A 198 -9.77 32.83 7.16
CA ASP A 198 -8.35 32.95 7.50
C ASP A 198 -8.03 32.06 8.71
N LEU A 199 -7.01 31.21 8.56
CA LEU A 199 -6.51 30.33 9.61
C LEU A 199 -5.21 30.82 10.23
N SER A 200 -4.49 31.70 9.54
CA SER A 200 -3.18 32.18 9.96
C SER A 200 -3.06 33.70 9.89
N GLU A 201 -2.05 34.22 10.58
CA GLU A 201 -1.51 35.55 10.33
C GLU A 201 -0.76 35.60 8.98
N ALA A 202 -0.40 36.82 8.55
CA ALA A 202 0.41 37.06 7.36
C ALA A 202 1.81 36.40 7.45
N GLY A 203 2.28 35.88 6.31
CA GLY A 203 3.57 35.20 6.17
C GLY A 203 3.48 33.67 6.24
N ALA A 204 2.30 33.09 6.00
CA ALA A 204 2.04 31.66 6.07
C ALA A 204 1.71 31.04 4.70
N ARG A 205 2.20 29.83 4.43
CA ARG A 205 2.05 29.12 3.17
C ARG A 205 2.08 27.60 3.32
N ASN A 206 1.90 26.90 2.20
CA ASN A 206 2.10 25.46 2.08
C ASN A 206 1.24 24.67 3.07
N PRO A 207 -0.09 24.89 3.08
CA PRO A 207 -0.94 24.19 4.01
C PRO A 207 -1.07 22.72 3.63
N ASP A 208 -1.23 21.86 4.63
CA ASP A 208 -1.72 20.50 4.49
C ASP A 208 -2.89 20.25 5.43
N VAL A 209 -3.83 19.38 5.05
CA VAL A 209 -5.07 19.14 5.78
C VAL A 209 -5.44 17.66 5.83
N ALA A 210 -5.80 17.19 7.03
CA ALA A 210 -6.43 15.89 7.22
C ALA A 210 -7.71 15.99 8.04
N VAL A 211 -8.67 15.12 7.72
CA VAL A 211 -9.99 15.05 8.37
C VAL A 211 -10.23 13.65 8.89
N SER A 212 -10.59 13.51 10.16
CA SER A 212 -10.94 12.23 10.77
C SER A 212 -12.37 11.79 10.40
N ALA A 213 -12.67 10.51 10.61
CA ALA A 213 -14.03 9.99 10.50
C ALA A 213 -15.03 10.65 11.47
N SER A 214 -14.55 11.28 12.54
CA SER A 214 -15.35 12.06 13.49
C SER A 214 -15.56 13.52 13.09
N GLY A 215 -15.05 13.96 11.92
CA GLY A 215 -15.17 15.33 11.41
C GLY A 215 -14.16 16.32 12.00
N VAL A 216 -13.17 15.84 12.78
CA VAL A 216 -12.06 16.67 13.25
C VAL A 216 -11.15 16.96 12.07
N ALA A 217 -10.92 18.23 11.77
CA ALA A 217 -9.97 18.64 10.74
C ALA A 217 -8.73 19.22 11.40
N THR A 218 -7.52 18.85 10.97
CA THR A 218 -6.29 19.51 11.38
C THR A 218 -5.60 20.06 10.15
N VAL A 219 -5.18 21.32 10.22
CA VAL A 219 -4.43 21.99 9.17
C VAL A 219 -3.07 22.37 9.70
N LEU A 220 -2.02 22.05 8.96
CA LEU A 220 -0.65 22.49 9.20
C LEU A 220 -0.22 23.48 8.12
N TRP A 221 0.76 24.33 8.42
CA TRP A 221 1.40 25.20 7.42
C TRP A 221 2.78 25.66 7.87
N THR A 222 3.54 26.22 6.93
CA THR A 222 4.77 26.97 7.24
C THR A 222 4.44 28.44 7.43
N ALA A 223 4.89 29.06 8.52
CA ALA A 223 4.75 30.49 8.81
C ALA A 223 6.13 31.10 9.08
N GLY A 224 6.77 31.69 8.07
CA GLY A 224 8.18 32.04 8.16
C GLY A 224 9.06 30.80 8.34
N SER A 225 9.72 30.66 9.49
CA SER A 225 10.60 29.53 9.86
C SER A 225 9.97 28.54 10.85
N ARG A 226 8.67 28.65 11.12
CA ARG A 226 7.95 27.75 12.01
C ARG A 226 6.90 26.95 11.27
N VAL A 227 6.60 25.76 11.76
CA VAL A 227 5.39 25.01 11.43
C VAL A 227 4.33 25.34 12.47
N GLN A 228 3.12 25.66 12.02
CA GLN A 228 1.97 25.90 12.88
C GLN A 228 0.84 24.93 12.57
N ALA A 229 -0.06 24.78 13.54
CA ALA A 229 -1.23 23.92 13.44
C ALA A 229 -2.48 24.61 13.98
N VAL A 230 -3.62 24.32 13.35
CA VAL A 230 -4.96 24.52 13.93
C VAL A 230 -5.79 23.27 13.78
N THR A 231 -6.71 23.08 14.72
CA THR A 231 -7.66 21.97 14.69
C THR A 231 -9.08 22.48 14.76
N ARG A 232 -9.93 22.02 13.84
CA ARG A 232 -11.38 22.20 13.90
C ARG A 232 -12.01 21.05 14.65
N THR A 233 -12.70 21.36 15.74
CA THR A 233 -13.54 20.41 16.48
C THR A 233 -14.95 20.99 16.61
N ALA A 234 -15.97 20.19 16.31
CA ALA A 234 -17.37 20.63 16.35
C ALA A 234 -17.61 21.97 15.61
N GLY A 235 -16.99 22.13 14.43
CA GLY A 235 -17.14 23.31 13.57
C GLY A 235 -16.29 24.53 13.96
N THR A 236 -15.56 24.50 15.08
CA THR A 236 -14.75 25.65 15.54
C THR A 236 -13.25 25.37 15.40
N TRP A 237 -12.51 26.29 14.77
CA TRP A 237 -11.06 26.25 14.69
C TRP A 237 -10.41 26.74 15.99
N SER A 238 -9.36 26.06 16.44
CA SER A 238 -8.49 26.54 17.52
C SER A 238 -7.67 27.76 17.08
N ALA A 239 -7.05 28.45 18.04
CA ALA A 239 -5.96 29.38 17.74
C ALA A 239 -4.75 28.61 17.18
N PRO A 240 -3.91 29.25 16.32
CA PRO A 240 -2.67 28.65 15.84
C PRO A 240 -1.70 28.31 16.98
N VAL A 241 -1.11 27.11 16.91
CA VAL A 241 -0.07 26.65 17.82
C VAL A 241 1.21 26.36 17.05
N ASP A 242 2.35 26.79 17.58
CA ASP A 242 3.67 26.53 17.00
C ASP A 242 4.13 25.10 17.33
N LEU A 243 4.48 24.31 16.31
CA LEU A 243 5.02 22.96 16.44
C LEU A 243 6.55 22.93 16.41
N SER A 244 7.17 23.90 15.76
CA SER A 244 8.63 24.01 15.64
C SER A 244 9.14 25.36 16.15
N SER A 245 10.45 25.43 16.46
CA SER A 245 11.10 26.69 16.82
C SER A 245 11.43 27.51 15.57
N THR A 246 11.54 28.84 15.72
CA THR A 246 11.80 29.80 14.62
C THR A 246 13.23 29.77 14.07
N ALA A 247 14.04 28.76 14.43
CA ALA A 247 15.48 28.80 14.23
C ALA A 247 15.94 28.46 12.80
N ALA A 248 15.06 27.94 11.94
CA ALA A 248 15.52 27.28 10.71
C ALA A 248 14.46 27.15 9.61
N PRO A 249 14.85 27.11 8.32
CA PRO A 249 13.90 26.89 7.22
C PRO A 249 13.19 25.54 7.36
N THR A 250 11.88 25.55 7.09
CA THR A 250 11.03 24.36 7.10
C THR A 250 10.46 24.09 5.72
N THR A 251 10.36 22.82 5.32
CA THR A 251 9.68 22.41 4.07
C THR A 251 8.18 22.19 4.31
N THR A 252 7.44 21.80 3.26
CA THR A 252 6.01 21.45 3.34
C THR A 252 5.76 20.39 4.43
N PRO A 253 4.87 20.68 5.41
CA PRO A 253 4.46 19.72 6.41
C PRO A 253 3.43 18.73 5.86
N ASP A 254 3.24 17.62 6.58
CA ASP A 254 2.22 16.61 6.28
C ASP A 254 1.57 16.13 7.59
N VAL A 255 0.25 15.94 7.58
CA VAL A 255 -0.54 15.50 8.74
C VAL A 255 -1.49 14.38 8.39
N ALA A 256 -1.57 13.38 9.26
CA ALA A 256 -2.58 12.33 9.17
C ALA A 256 -3.29 12.10 10.51
N LEU A 257 -4.58 11.76 10.43
CA LEU A 257 -5.44 11.53 11.58
C LEU A 257 -5.96 10.09 11.60
N ASP A 258 -6.03 9.50 12.80
CA ASP A 258 -6.81 8.28 13.00
C ASP A 258 -8.33 8.59 13.11
N PRO A 259 -9.21 7.58 13.06
CA PRO A 259 -10.66 7.79 13.17
C PRO A 259 -11.12 8.47 14.47
N ALA A 260 -10.33 8.40 15.54
CA ALA A 260 -10.63 9.06 16.80
C ALA A 260 -10.25 10.55 16.80
N GLY A 261 -9.49 11.01 15.80
CA GLY A 261 -8.99 12.38 15.69
C GLY A 261 -7.63 12.60 16.33
N ASN A 262 -6.88 11.53 16.62
CA ASN A 262 -5.47 11.66 17.01
C ASN A 262 -4.65 12.00 15.77
N ALA A 263 -3.81 13.03 15.85
CA ALA A 263 -3.00 13.51 14.74
C ALA A 263 -1.52 13.13 14.91
N THR A 264 -0.87 12.79 13.80
CA THR A 264 0.59 12.75 13.68
C THR A 264 1.01 13.71 12.58
N ALA A 265 1.95 14.59 12.88
CA ALA A 265 2.54 15.55 11.95
C ALA A 265 3.99 15.17 11.66
N VAL A 266 4.42 15.39 10.42
CA VAL A 266 5.84 15.36 10.01
C VAL A 266 6.17 16.61 9.20
N TRP A 267 7.39 17.11 9.33
CA TRP A 267 7.86 18.27 8.57
C TRP A 267 9.38 18.27 8.44
N GLY A 268 9.89 18.94 7.41
CA GLY A 268 11.32 19.22 7.31
C GLY A 268 11.70 20.41 8.20
N GLY A 269 12.86 20.32 8.85
CA GLY A 269 13.48 21.38 9.62
C GLY A 269 14.98 21.43 9.37
N PHE A 270 15.65 22.38 10.02
CA PHE A 270 17.11 22.51 9.93
C PHE A 270 17.70 22.73 11.32
N THR A 271 18.77 22.01 11.63
CA THR A 271 19.37 22.01 12.98
C THR A 271 20.48 23.06 13.15
N GLY A 272 20.77 23.83 12.10
CA GLY A 272 21.98 24.64 11.99
C GLY A 272 23.14 23.91 11.32
N ALA A 273 23.11 22.57 11.26
CA ALA A 273 24.16 21.75 10.66
C ALA A 273 23.63 20.85 9.53
N SER A 274 22.46 20.26 9.69
CA SER A 274 21.83 19.39 8.70
C SER A 274 20.32 19.64 8.59
N TYR A 275 19.78 19.36 7.41
CA TYR A 275 18.33 19.22 7.22
C TYR A 275 17.86 17.95 7.92
N VAL A 276 16.71 18.03 8.59
CA VAL A 276 16.14 16.93 9.37
C VAL A 276 14.66 16.80 9.11
N VAL A 277 14.12 15.60 9.31
CA VAL A 277 12.68 15.41 9.42
C VAL A 277 12.32 15.37 10.90
N GLN A 278 11.31 16.14 11.28
CA GLN A 278 10.78 16.20 12.63
C GLN A 278 9.34 15.68 12.67
N THR A 279 8.86 15.39 13.87
CA THR A 279 7.50 14.91 14.10
C THR A 279 6.96 15.41 15.42
N ALA A 280 5.64 15.55 15.49
CA ALA A 280 4.88 15.71 16.73
C ALA A 280 3.56 14.94 16.63
N THR A 281 2.97 14.68 17.79
CA THR A 281 1.70 13.95 17.89
C THR A 281 0.72 14.71 18.74
N ARG A 282 -0.58 14.64 18.42
CA ARG A 282 -1.65 15.25 19.20
C ARG A 282 -2.72 14.21 19.52
N PRO A 283 -2.96 13.89 20.80
CA PRO A 283 -4.16 13.15 21.21
C PRO A 283 -5.43 13.93 20.84
N ALA A 284 -6.52 13.25 20.50
CA ALA A 284 -7.76 13.88 20.00
C ALA A 284 -8.30 15.03 20.87
N ALA A 285 -8.18 14.89 22.20
CA ALA A 285 -8.61 15.88 23.19
C ALA A 285 -7.43 16.49 23.99
N GLY A 286 -6.24 16.59 23.38
CA GLY A 286 -5.05 17.13 24.02
C GLY A 286 -4.27 18.09 23.14
N ASP A 287 -3.14 18.54 23.68
CA ASP A 287 -2.18 19.40 23.01
C ASP A 287 -1.19 18.58 22.16
N TRP A 288 -0.47 19.28 21.28
CA TRP A 288 0.68 18.71 20.58
C TRP A 288 1.80 18.38 21.57
N ILE A 289 2.35 17.18 21.44
CA ILE A 289 3.41 16.65 22.30
C ILE A 289 4.47 15.93 21.47
N ASN A 290 5.63 15.69 22.09
CA ASN A 290 6.74 14.90 21.55
C ASN A 290 7.33 15.45 20.25
N VAL A 291 7.58 16.76 20.17
CA VAL A 291 8.38 17.34 19.10
C VAL A 291 9.78 16.73 19.13
N THR A 292 10.15 15.95 18.12
CA THR A 292 11.44 15.26 18.06
C THR A 292 11.95 15.08 16.63
N ASN A 293 13.25 14.85 16.49
CA ASN A 293 13.86 14.54 15.20
C ASN A 293 13.63 13.06 14.86
N LEU A 294 13.02 12.81 13.71
CA LEU A 294 12.72 11.49 13.17
C LEU A 294 13.83 10.96 12.26
N SER A 295 14.51 11.82 11.50
CA SER A 295 15.66 11.44 10.66
C SER A 295 16.91 11.12 11.49
N SER A 296 17.95 10.58 10.84
CA SER A 296 19.20 10.24 11.53
C SER A 296 19.96 11.51 11.95
N PRO A 297 20.60 11.53 13.14
CA PRO A 297 21.40 12.67 13.59
C PRO A 297 22.58 12.94 12.65
N GLY A 298 22.77 14.22 12.28
CA GLY A 298 23.91 14.67 11.47
C GLY A 298 23.88 14.24 10.01
N VAL A 299 22.75 13.67 9.56
CA VAL A 299 22.51 13.28 8.18
C VAL A 299 21.48 14.23 7.59
N ASP A 300 21.70 14.68 6.36
CA ASP A 300 20.70 15.48 5.66
C ASP A 300 19.51 14.61 5.28
N ALA A 301 18.34 15.00 5.78
CA ALA A 301 17.05 14.54 5.33
C ALA A 301 16.29 15.73 4.77
N PHE A 302 16.01 15.67 3.48
CA PHE A 302 15.47 16.79 2.69
C PHE A 302 14.19 16.34 1.97
N ASP A 303 13.47 17.29 1.38
CA ASP A 303 12.20 17.09 0.64
C ASP A 303 10.94 16.93 1.52
N THR A 304 9.81 16.54 0.91
CA THR A 304 8.47 16.46 1.51
C THR A 304 8.28 15.13 2.25
N PRO A 305 8.41 15.07 3.60
CA PRO A 305 8.07 13.86 4.33
C PRO A 305 6.56 13.60 4.24
N GLN A 306 6.17 12.34 4.37
CA GLN A 306 4.77 11.90 4.34
C GLN A 306 4.48 10.96 5.50
N VAL A 307 3.27 11.01 6.04
CA VAL A 307 2.81 10.18 7.14
C VAL A 307 1.38 9.70 6.92
N ALA A 308 1.13 8.44 7.24
CA ALA A 308 -0.21 7.86 7.26
C ALA A 308 -0.47 7.15 8.60
N VAL A 309 -1.71 7.18 9.09
CA VAL A 309 -2.08 6.67 10.43
C VAL A 309 -3.17 5.61 10.35
N ASP A 310 -2.90 4.41 10.90
CA ASP A 310 -3.88 3.32 10.91
C ASP A 310 -5.04 3.57 11.88
N ALA A 311 -6.12 2.80 11.75
CA ALA A 311 -7.30 2.92 12.61
C ALA A 311 -7.04 2.70 14.12
N ARG A 312 -5.85 2.22 14.49
CA ARG A 312 -5.41 1.99 15.87
C ARG A 312 -4.39 3.05 16.32
N GLY A 313 -4.15 4.11 15.54
CA GLY A 313 -3.23 5.20 15.86
C GLY A 313 -1.74 4.87 15.63
N ARG A 314 -1.39 3.87 14.80
CA ARG A 314 0.00 3.67 14.35
C ARG A 314 0.28 4.57 13.16
N ALA A 315 1.23 5.48 13.33
CA ALA A 315 1.77 6.26 12.24
C ALA A 315 2.85 5.47 11.49
N THR A 316 2.89 5.60 10.17
CA THR A 316 4.00 5.19 9.30
C THR A 316 4.44 6.43 8.54
N ALA A 317 5.70 6.83 8.74
CA ALA A 317 6.29 7.97 8.06
C ALA A 317 7.35 7.52 7.07
N VAL A 318 7.44 8.21 5.93
CA VAL A 318 8.47 8.04 4.89
C VAL A 318 9.08 9.40 4.54
N TRP A 319 10.37 9.41 4.25
CA TRP A 319 11.10 10.63 3.87
C TRP A 319 12.35 10.30 3.05
N GLN A 320 12.97 11.31 2.44
CA GLN A 320 14.29 11.15 1.83
C GLN A 320 15.41 11.45 2.82
N GLU A 321 16.47 10.66 2.78
CA GLU A 321 17.64 10.79 3.63
C GLU A 321 18.91 10.51 2.82
N ASN A 322 19.97 11.29 3.04
CA ASN A 322 21.23 11.08 2.36
C ASN A 322 22.05 9.98 3.06
N ASP A 323 22.28 8.85 2.41
CA ASP A 323 23.04 7.73 3.02
C ASP A 323 24.57 7.86 2.88
N GLY A 324 25.05 9.02 2.42
CA GLY A 324 26.44 9.28 2.06
C GLY A 324 26.81 8.87 0.63
N SER A 325 25.95 8.13 -0.06
CA SER A 325 26.13 7.69 -1.46
C SER A 325 25.04 8.22 -2.40
N GLY A 326 23.90 8.64 -1.86
CA GLY A 326 22.80 9.25 -2.59
C GLY A 326 21.60 9.52 -1.67
N TRP A 327 20.50 9.97 -2.24
CA TRP A 327 19.24 10.20 -1.54
C TRP A 327 18.39 8.94 -1.54
N ILE A 328 18.17 8.33 -0.39
CA ILE A 328 17.34 7.12 -0.25
C ILE A 328 16.01 7.45 0.41
N VAL A 329 14.99 6.64 0.14
CA VAL A 329 13.74 6.66 0.90
C VAL A 329 13.93 5.85 2.18
N THR A 330 13.69 6.48 3.32
CA THR A 330 13.72 5.89 4.65
C THR A 330 12.32 5.90 5.26
N ALA A 331 12.01 4.93 6.10
CA ALA A 331 10.75 4.85 6.84
C ALA A 331 10.94 4.56 8.33
N ALA A 332 9.96 4.97 9.14
CA ALA A 332 9.79 4.57 10.54
C ALA A 332 8.30 4.48 10.90
N THR A 333 7.99 3.72 11.95
CA THR A 333 6.62 3.64 12.49
C THR A 333 6.56 4.06 13.95
N GLY A 334 5.50 4.76 14.33
CA GLY A 334 5.35 5.35 15.65
C GLY A 334 3.92 5.23 16.17
N ARG A 335 3.73 5.54 17.45
CA ARG A 335 2.42 5.62 18.12
C ARG A 335 2.49 6.70 19.17
N ILE A 336 1.39 7.40 19.41
CA ILE A 336 1.31 8.44 20.45
C ILE A 336 1.76 7.88 21.80
N GLY A 337 2.64 8.63 22.49
CA GLY A 337 3.19 8.26 23.80
C GLY A 337 4.20 7.10 23.77
N ARG A 338 4.70 6.72 22.59
CA ARG A 338 5.75 5.70 22.42
C ARG A 338 6.83 6.22 21.48
N ASP A 339 8.02 5.66 21.63
CA ASP A 339 9.12 5.94 20.71
C ASP A 339 8.83 5.37 19.31
N TRP A 340 9.35 6.07 18.30
CA TRP A 340 9.37 5.58 16.92
C TRP A 340 10.29 4.37 16.79
N SER A 341 9.98 3.49 15.84
CA SER A 341 10.82 2.34 15.49
C SER A 341 12.19 2.79 14.97
N ALA A 342 13.12 1.85 14.88
CA ALA A 342 14.33 2.06 14.10
C ALA A 342 13.98 2.44 12.65
N ARG A 343 14.80 3.31 12.08
CA ARG A 343 14.73 3.77 10.70
C ARG A 343 15.10 2.63 9.76
N THR A 344 14.36 2.47 8.67
CA THR A 344 14.56 1.43 7.67
C THR A 344 14.68 2.05 6.29
N ALA A 345 15.83 1.83 5.63
CA ALA A 345 16.00 2.18 4.23
C ALA A 345 15.10 1.30 3.35
N LEU A 346 14.29 1.92 2.49
CA LEU A 346 13.39 1.24 1.55
C LEU A 346 14.02 1.13 0.16
N SER A 347 14.65 2.20 -0.34
CA SER A 347 15.27 2.20 -1.66
C SER A 347 16.73 1.70 -1.62
N ALA A 348 17.27 1.39 -2.80
CA ALA A 348 18.66 0.96 -2.94
C ALA A 348 19.65 2.11 -2.68
N ALA A 349 20.78 1.81 -2.05
CA ALA A 349 21.90 2.73 -1.91
C ALA A 349 22.54 3.08 -3.27
N GLY A 350 23.12 4.28 -3.38
CA GLY A 350 23.80 4.77 -4.58
C GLY A 350 22.87 5.13 -5.76
N GLN A 351 21.56 5.21 -5.53
CA GLN A 351 20.57 5.72 -6.48
C GLN A 351 19.63 6.69 -5.77
N ASP A 352 19.43 7.86 -6.36
CA ASP A 352 18.53 8.85 -5.77
C ASP A 352 17.06 8.44 -5.93
N ALA A 353 16.31 8.46 -4.83
CA ALA A 353 14.90 8.07 -4.75
C ALA A 353 14.08 9.24 -4.22
N TRP A 354 13.12 9.72 -5.00
CA TRP A 354 12.39 10.99 -4.84
C TRP A 354 10.90 10.81 -4.59
N THR A 355 10.28 11.87 -4.06
CA THR A 355 8.82 12.02 -3.91
C THR A 355 8.17 10.77 -3.29
N PRO A 356 8.60 10.35 -2.09
CA PRO A 356 7.98 9.20 -1.44
C PRO A 356 6.54 9.54 -1.04
N GLN A 357 5.67 8.54 -1.11
CA GLN A 357 4.28 8.59 -0.63
C GLN A 357 4.02 7.35 0.22
N VAL A 358 3.15 7.45 1.22
CA VAL A 358 2.76 6.32 2.06
C VAL A 358 1.28 6.38 2.40
N ASP A 359 0.62 5.22 2.38
CA ASP A 359 -0.74 5.08 2.89
C ASP A 359 -0.92 3.73 3.59
N VAL A 360 -1.91 3.63 4.48
CA VAL A 360 -2.14 2.48 5.39
C VAL A 360 -3.58 2.02 5.39
N ASP A 361 -3.78 0.71 5.43
CA ASP A 361 -5.12 0.14 5.61
C ASP A 361 -5.57 0.12 7.08
N THR A 362 -6.83 -0.29 7.30
CA THR A 362 -7.40 -0.34 8.65
C THR A 362 -6.74 -1.39 9.55
N ASP A 363 -6.03 -2.36 8.99
CA ASP A 363 -5.26 -3.37 9.71
C ASP A 363 -3.81 -2.94 10.02
N GLY A 364 -3.39 -1.80 9.49
CA GLY A 364 -2.07 -1.22 9.69
C GLY A 364 -1.01 -1.81 8.76
N ASN A 365 -1.41 -2.38 7.62
CA ASN A 365 -0.48 -2.67 6.54
C ASN A 365 -0.22 -1.37 5.76
N ALA A 366 1.05 -1.01 5.61
CA ALA A 366 1.44 0.19 4.87
C ALA A 366 1.90 -0.15 3.45
N THR A 367 1.73 0.80 2.54
CA THR A 367 2.31 0.81 1.20
C THR A 367 3.10 2.08 1.05
N ALA A 368 4.34 1.99 0.58
CA ALA A 368 5.11 3.15 0.17
C ALA A 368 5.40 3.05 -1.33
N VAL A 369 5.34 4.19 -2.03
CA VAL A 369 5.77 4.33 -3.43
C VAL A 369 6.76 5.50 -3.57
N TRP A 370 7.66 5.43 -4.54
CA TRP A 370 8.64 6.49 -4.81
C TRP A 370 9.18 6.41 -6.24
N SER A 371 9.80 7.48 -6.73
CA SER A 371 10.52 7.50 -8.01
C SER A 371 12.01 7.26 -7.79
N LEU A 372 12.57 6.19 -8.33
CA LEU A 372 13.99 5.84 -8.26
C LEU A 372 14.73 6.24 -9.55
N ALA A 373 15.87 6.93 -9.42
CA ALA A 373 16.76 7.25 -10.54
C ALA A 373 17.37 6.00 -11.17
N GLY A 374 17.63 6.05 -12.48
CA GLY A 374 18.31 4.98 -13.21
C GLY A 374 19.72 4.69 -12.70
N LYS A 375 20.27 3.52 -13.07
CA LYS A 375 21.65 3.11 -12.74
C LYS A 375 22.61 3.45 -13.88
N ASP A 376 23.90 3.53 -13.56
CA ASP A 376 24.99 3.46 -14.54
C ASP A 376 24.88 4.47 -15.70
N GLY A 377 24.44 5.69 -15.41
CA GLY A 377 24.26 6.77 -16.39
C GLY A 377 22.88 6.83 -17.05
N ASP A 378 21.97 5.92 -16.71
CA ASP A 378 20.55 6.02 -17.08
C ASP A 378 19.88 7.16 -16.29
N THR A 379 19.27 8.10 -17.01
CA THR A 379 18.54 9.24 -16.43
C THR A 379 17.06 8.94 -16.25
N ALA A 380 16.55 7.85 -16.82
CA ALA A 380 15.16 7.45 -16.70
C ALA A 380 14.87 6.96 -15.28
N ARG A 381 13.81 7.52 -14.69
CA ARG A 381 13.28 7.06 -13.40
C ARG A 381 12.31 5.91 -13.53
N THR A 382 12.25 5.07 -12.51
CA THR A 382 11.21 4.05 -12.33
C THR A 382 10.40 4.35 -11.08
N VAL A 383 9.09 4.08 -11.09
CA VAL A 383 8.29 4.09 -9.86
C VAL A 383 8.45 2.72 -9.20
N GLN A 384 8.79 2.72 -7.91
CA GLN A 384 8.92 1.52 -7.08
C GLN A 384 7.94 1.54 -5.93
N ALA A 385 7.69 0.35 -5.36
CA ALA A 385 6.89 0.20 -4.15
C ALA A 385 7.47 -0.81 -3.18
N ALA A 386 7.23 -0.59 -1.88
CA ALA A 386 7.41 -1.59 -0.83
C ALA A 386 6.17 -1.61 0.07
N ARG A 387 5.91 -2.75 0.72
CA ARG A 387 4.78 -2.94 1.64
C ARG A 387 5.29 -3.30 3.02
N LEU A 388 4.64 -2.79 4.06
CA LEU A 388 4.88 -3.15 5.45
C LEU A 388 3.66 -3.89 5.98
N PRO A 389 3.68 -5.22 6.11
CA PRO A 389 2.62 -5.93 6.82
C PRO A 389 2.54 -5.44 8.27
N ALA A 390 1.33 -5.36 8.83
CA ALA A 390 1.07 -4.82 10.17
C ALA A 390 1.91 -5.49 11.27
N ARG A 391 2.36 -6.73 11.05
CA ARG A 391 3.18 -7.52 11.98
C ARG A 391 4.40 -8.15 11.31
N GLY A 392 5.06 -7.41 10.41
CA GLY A 392 6.26 -7.85 9.72
C GLY A 392 7.26 -6.73 9.50
N ASP A 393 8.21 -7.00 8.60
CA ASP A 393 9.18 -6.04 8.10
C ASP A 393 8.75 -5.56 6.72
N TRP A 394 9.33 -4.45 6.26
CA TRP A 394 9.16 -3.99 4.88
C TRP A 394 9.58 -5.07 3.88
N THR A 395 8.78 -5.25 2.83
CA THR A 395 9.15 -6.12 1.70
C THR A 395 10.30 -5.50 0.90
N SER A 396 11.02 -6.32 0.13
CA SER A 396 11.91 -5.78 -0.89
C SER A 396 11.12 -4.92 -1.90
N PRO A 397 11.71 -3.82 -2.42
CA PRO A 397 11.08 -3.01 -3.44
C PRO A 397 10.75 -3.80 -4.71
N VAL A 398 9.66 -3.41 -5.37
CA VAL A 398 9.28 -3.90 -6.68
C VAL A 398 9.07 -2.73 -7.64
N ASP A 399 9.46 -2.91 -8.91
CA ASP A 399 9.22 -1.92 -9.96
C ASP A 399 7.74 -1.94 -10.37
N LEU A 400 7.12 -0.76 -10.35
CA LEU A 400 5.74 -0.55 -10.76
C LEU A 400 5.62 -0.09 -12.22
N SER A 401 6.53 0.77 -12.67
CA SER A 401 6.60 1.29 -14.04
C SER A 401 7.59 0.50 -14.92
N GLU A 402 7.51 0.66 -16.24
CA GLU A 402 8.52 0.11 -17.15
C GLU A 402 9.87 0.82 -17.01
N PRO A 403 10.99 0.09 -17.18
CA PRO A 403 12.31 0.69 -17.34
C PRO A 403 12.36 1.62 -18.55
N GLY A 404 13.11 2.73 -18.45
CA GLY A 404 13.32 3.67 -19.56
C GLY A 404 12.17 4.68 -19.81
N GLY A 405 11.00 4.49 -19.19
CA GLY A 405 9.82 5.36 -19.38
C GLY A 405 9.81 6.65 -18.56
N ASN A 406 10.92 6.99 -17.88
CA ASN A 406 11.09 8.16 -17.02
C ASN A 406 9.84 8.53 -16.19
N ALA A 407 9.59 7.80 -15.11
CA ALA A 407 8.38 7.90 -14.30
C ALA A 407 8.54 8.81 -13.06
N TRP A 408 7.59 9.73 -12.86
CA TRP A 408 7.62 10.80 -11.87
C TRP A 408 6.27 11.01 -11.18
N ASN A 409 6.32 11.69 -10.04
CA ASN A 409 5.15 12.16 -9.28
C ASN A 409 4.14 11.02 -9.04
N PRO A 410 4.55 9.93 -8.34
CA PRO A 410 3.62 8.90 -7.96
C PRO A 410 2.65 9.44 -6.92
N ALA A 411 1.37 9.14 -7.08
CA ALA A 411 0.32 9.29 -6.08
C ALA A 411 -0.17 7.89 -5.66
N LEU A 412 -0.62 7.76 -4.42
CA LEU A 412 -0.98 6.47 -3.81
C LEU A 412 -2.16 6.65 -2.85
N VAL A 413 -3.13 5.74 -2.96
CA VAL A 413 -4.17 5.53 -1.95
C VAL A 413 -4.39 4.05 -1.68
N VAL A 414 -4.74 3.71 -0.45
CA VAL A 414 -5.00 2.36 0.04
C VAL A 414 -6.41 2.31 0.63
N ASP A 415 -7.22 1.36 0.16
CA ASP A 415 -8.55 1.15 0.72
C ASP A 415 -8.51 0.43 2.09
N ALA A 416 -9.65 0.38 2.78
CA ALA A 416 -9.74 -0.18 4.11
C ALA A 416 -9.33 -1.66 4.21
N ASP A 417 -9.44 -2.40 3.11
CA ASP A 417 -9.11 -3.83 2.99
C ASP A 417 -7.65 -4.05 2.50
N GLY A 418 -6.90 -2.98 2.22
CA GLY A 418 -5.49 -3.03 1.87
C GLY A 418 -5.19 -3.06 0.38
N ASN A 419 -6.18 -2.97 -0.50
CA ASN A 419 -5.91 -2.78 -1.92
C ASN A 419 -5.34 -1.39 -2.16
N ALA A 420 -4.39 -1.25 -3.08
CA ALA A 420 -3.80 0.04 -3.40
C ALA A 420 -4.16 0.48 -4.82
N THR A 421 -4.36 1.78 -5.01
CA THR A 421 -4.38 2.43 -6.32
C THR A 421 -3.24 3.43 -6.37
N THR A 422 -2.43 3.37 -7.41
CA THR A 422 -1.37 4.35 -7.63
C THR A 422 -1.40 4.85 -9.07
N ALA A 423 -1.06 6.12 -9.25
CA ALA A 423 -0.88 6.74 -10.56
C ALA A 423 0.42 7.52 -10.61
N TRP A 424 1.01 7.68 -11.79
CA TRP A 424 2.24 8.46 -11.99
C TRP A 424 2.29 9.04 -13.40
N SER A 425 3.13 10.06 -13.58
CA SER A 425 3.48 10.58 -14.91
C SER A 425 4.61 9.75 -15.50
N ARG A 426 4.53 9.36 -16.78
CA ARG A 426 5.64 8.74 -17.53
C ARG A 426 5.86 9.44 -18.85
N HIS A 427 7.07 9.35 -19.38
CA HIS A 427 7.35 9.71 -20.77
C HIS A 427 7.19 8.49 -21.69
N ASP A 428 6.35 8.58 -22.70
CA ASP A 428 6.06 7.47 -23.64
C ASP A 428 6.98 7.42 -24.87
N GLY A 429 7.96 8.32 -24.93
CA GLY A 429 8.87 8.50 -26.07
C GLY A 429 8.56 9.76 -26.89
N ALA A 430 7.37 10.33 -26.75
CA ALA A 430 6.99 11.58 -27.41
C ALA A 430 6.31 12.59 -26.46
N HIS A 431 5.52 12.11 -25.52
CA HIS A 431 4.73 12.92 -24.61
C HIS A 431 4.79 12.36 -23.18
N TRP A 432 4.48 13.22 -22.23
CA TRP A 432 4.16 12.81 -20.87
C TRP A 432 2.73 12.30 -20.81
N ILE A 433 2.51 11.15 -20.18
CA ILE A 433 1.19 10.57 -19.98
C ILE A 433 1.02 10.04 -18.55
N VAL A 434 -0.22 9.99 -18.09
CA VAL A 434 -0.55 9.45 -16.77
C VAL A 434 -0.86 7.95 -16.89
N GLN A 435 -0.26 7.16 -16.02
CA GLN A 435 -0.54 5.73 -15.88
C GLN A 435 -1.07 5.42 -14.49
N ALA A 436 -1.79 4.31 -14.38
CA ALA A 436 -2.17 3.76 -13.08
C ALA A 436 -1.90 2.25 -12.97
N ARG A 437 -1.69 1.82 -11.73
CA ARG A 437 -1.55 0.41 -11.35
C ARG A 437 -2.24 0.12 -10.02
N GLY A 438 -2.84 -1.06 -9.92
CA GLY A 438 -3.55 -1.50 -8.72
C GLY A 438 -2.83 -2.62 -7.99
N LEU A 439 -2.96 -2.68 -6.67
CA LEU A 439 -2.56 -3.81 -5.84
C LEU A 439 -3.80 -4.51 -5.31
N ASP A 440 -3.93 -5.79 -5.65
CA ASP A 440 -4.96 -6.67 -5.12
C ASP A 440 -4.41 -7.39 -3.88
N ALA A 441 -4.87 -6.96 -2.71
CA ALA A 441 -4.43 -7.47 -1.41
C ALA A 441 -5.53 -8.20 -0.63
N ALA A 442 -6.79 -7.91 -0.96
CA ALA A 442 -7.95 -8.44 -0.27
C ALA A 442 -8.61 -9.57 -1.08
N GLY A 443 -9.32 -10.47 -0.40
CA GLY A 443 -10.14 -11.46 -1.08
C GLY A 443 -11.50 -10.91 -1.54
N PRO A 444 -12.29 -11.70 -2.28
CA PRO A 444 -13.59 -11.28 -2.79
C PRO A 444 -14.55 -10.71 -1.72
N VAL A 445 -15.19 -9.60 -2.03
CA VAL A 445 -16.25 -8.96 -1.23
C VAL A 445 -17.58 -9.67 -1.47
N VAL A 446 -18.16 -10.23 -0.42
CA VAL A 446 -19.42 -10.98 -0.49
C VAL A 446 -20.61 -10.03 -0.36
N THR A 447 -21.44 -9.95 -1.39
CA THR A 447 -22.62 -9.09 -1.42
C THR A 447 -23.90 -9.79 -1.00
N GLY A 448 -23.92 -11.13 -1.03
CA GLY A 448 -25.10 -11.89 -0.65
C GLY A 448 -24.80 -13.38 -0.50
N ILE A 449 -25.40 -13.99 0.52
CA ILE A 449 -25.47 -15.44 0.65
C ILE A 449 -26.89 -15.81 1.02
N THR A 450 -27.50 -16.71 0.25
CA THR A 450 -28.85 -17.21 0.53
C THR A 450 -28.86 -18.72 0.68
N SER A 451 -29.82 -19.22 1.46
CA SER A 451 -30.10 -20.65 1.58
C SER A 451 -31.59 -20.88 1.45
N ARG A 452 -31.98 -21.81 0.58
CA ARG A 452 -33.37 -22.21 0.38
C ARG A 452 -33.54 -23.69 0.68
N HIS A 453 -34.47 -24.00 1.57
CA HIS A 453 -34.79 -25.37 1.94
C HIS A 453 -35.93 -25.91 1.08
N SER A 454 -35.80 -27.14 0.59
CA SER A 454 -36.84 -27.88 -0.11
C SER A 454 -36.77 -29.36 0.27
N GLY A 455 -37.70 -29.80 1.12
CA GLY A 455 -37.73 -31.17 1.64
C GLY A 455 -36.46 -31.51 2.45
N ALA A 456 -35.66 -32.45 1.94
CA ALA A 456 -34.38 -32.89 2.52
C ALA A 456 -33.14 -32.20 1.89
N ARG A 457 -33.35 -31.29 0.93
CA ARG A 457 -32.28 -30.57 0.24
C ARG A 457 -32.25 -29.11 0.68
N THR A 458 -31.04 -28.58 0.78
CA THR A 458 -30.81 -27.15 0.94
C THR A 458 -29.96 -26.65 -0.22
N SER A 459 -30.46 -25.66 -0.93
CA SER A 459 -29.71 -24.94 -1.97
C SER A 459 -29.07 -23.71 -1.36
N TYR A 460 -27.78 -23.50 -1.61
CA TYR A 460 -27.01 -22.34 -1.17
C TYR A 460 -26.56 -21.56 -2.39
N SER A 461 -26.66 -20.24 -2.34
CA SER A 461 -26.08 -19.35 -3.35
C SER A 461 -25.24 -18.26 -2.72
N VAL A 462 -24.21 -17.82 -3.43
CA VAL A 462 -23.32 -16.72 -3.05
C VAL A 462 -23.15 -15.77 -4.23
N THR A 463 -23.24 -14.48 -3.95
CA THR A 463 -22.87 -13.38 -4.85
C THR A 463 -21.71 -12.63 -4.24
N ALA A 464 -20.70 -12.35 -5.05
CA ALA A 464 -19.50 -11.64 -4.65
C ALA A 464 -18.89 -10.93 -5.85
N HIS A 465 -18.17 -9.85 -5.58
CA HIS A 465 -17.26 -9.20 -6.51
C HIS A 465 -15.89 -9.12 -5.86
N ASP A 466 -14.91 -8.66 -6.60
CA ASP A 466 -13.57 -8.38 -6.09
C ASP A 466 -13.10 -7.04 -6.66
N VAL A 467 -12.33 -6.29 -5.87
CA VAL A 467 -11.99 -4.90 -6.21
C VAL A 467 -11.11 -4.85 -7.45
N TRP A 468 -10.20 -5.81 -7.65
CA TRP A 468 -9.20 -5.76 -8.70
C TRP A 468 -9.22 -6.94 -9.65
N SER A 469 -9.38 -8.16 -9.12
CA SER A 469 -9.32 -9.37 -9.92
C SER A 469 -10.69 -10.03 -10.08
N LYS A 470 -10.77 -11.10 -10.88
CA LYS A 470 -12.03 -11.83 -11.05
C LYS A 470 -12.18 -12.86 -9.94
N VAL A 471 -13.37 -12.98 -9.35
CA VAL A 471 -13.71 -14.11 -8.48
C VAL A 471 -13.59 -15.40 -9.29
N ARG A 472 -12.62 -16.24 -8.94
CA ARG A 472 -12.25 -17.44 -9.71
C ARG A 472 -13.01 -18.68 -9.26
N THR A 473 -13.14 -18.88 -7.95
CA THR A 473 -13.78 -20.08 -7.42
C THR A 473 -14.64 -19.77 -6.19
N ALA A 474 -15.73 -20.53 -6.03
CA ALA A 474 -16.52 -20.62 -4.81
C ALA A 474 -16.54 -22.08 -4.35
N ARG A 475 -15.95 -22.37 -3.19
CA ARG A 475 -15.86 -23.72 -2.64
C ARG A 475 -16.66 -23.83 -1.35
N TRP A 476 -17.65 -24.70 -1.36
CA TRP A 476 -18.51 -25.03 -0.23
C TRP A 476 -17.96 -26.24 0.52
N THR A 477 -18.02 -26.19 1.85
CA THR A 477 -17.72 -27.30 2.74
C THR A 477 -18.87 -27.47 3.71
N PHE A 478 -19.43 -28.68 3.73
CA PHE A 478 -20.58 -29.02 4.56
C PHE A 478 -20.15 -29.77 5.81
N ALA A 479 -21.07 -29.86 6.78
CA ALA A 479 -20.78 -30.44 8.09
C ALA A 479 -20.47 -31.95 8.05
N ASP A 480 -20.90 -32.64 6.99
CA ASP A 480 -20.57 -34.05 6.72
C ASP A 480 -19.19 -34.24 6.08
N GLY A 481 -18.43 -33.16 5.88
CA GLY A 481 -17.11 -33.16 5.24
C GLY A 481 -17.15 -33.16 3.72
N THR A 482 -18.34 -33.25 3.11
CA THR A 482 -18.48 -33.15 1.65
C THR A 482 -18.22 -31.72 1.18
N THR A 483 -17.84 -31.58 -0.10
CA THR A 483 -17.57 -30.28 -0.71
C THR A 483 -18.29 -30.14 -2.04
N ALA A 484 -18.67 -28.92 -2.37
CA ALA A 484 -19.20 -28.58 -3.69
C ALA A 484 -18.53 -27.29 -4.18
N THR A 485 -18.57 -27.04 -5.48
CA THR A 485 -18.03 -25.82 -6.09
C THR A 485 -19.07 -25.15 -6.98
N GLY A 486 -19.05 -23.83 -7.01
CA GLY A 486 -19.97 -23.01 -7.79
C GLY A 486 -20.65 -21.95 -6.94
N THR A 487 -21.16 -20.91 -7.59
CA THR A 487 -21.90 -19.81 -6.95
C THR A 487 -23.29 -20.25 -6.48
N SER A 488 -23.79 -21.39 -6.96
CA SER A 488 -25.01 -22.04 -6.48
C SER A 488 -24.78 -23.55 -6.37
N VAL A 489 -25.09 -24.13 -5.21
CA VAL A 489 -24.90 -25.56 -4.92
C VAL A 489 -26.10 -26.11 -4.16
N THR A 490 -26.38 -27.40 -4.29
CA THR A 490 -27.43 -28.08 -3.52
C THR A 490 -26.83 -29.23 -2.73
N HIS A 491 -27.16 -29.31 -1.44
CA HIS A 491 -26.67 -30.34 -0.53
C HIS A 491 -27.81 -31.09 0.15
N GLN A 492 -27.65 -32.40 0.33
CA GLN A 492 -28.62 -33.25 1.02
C GLN A 492 -28.42 -33.18 2.53
N SER A 493 -28.82 -32.08 3.14
CA SER A 493 -28.80 -31.97 4.59
C SER A 493 -29.77 -30.92 5.12
N ARG A 494 -30.40 -31.27 6.25
CA ARG A 494 -31.13 -30.39 7.17
C ARG A 494 -30.22 -29.84 8.29
N SER A 495 -28.89 -29.88 8.10
CA SER A 495 -27.87 -29.64 9.12
C SER A 495 -28.05 -28.34 9.90
N THR A 496 -28.05 -28.45 11.24
CA THR A 496 -27.89 -27.36 12.22
C THR A 496 -26.43 -26.95 12.46
N ARG A 497 -25.48 -27.54 11.71
CA ARG A 497 -24.02 -27.35 11.82
C ARG A 497 -23.48 -26.43 10.72
N PRO A 498 -22.31 -25.80 10.94
CA PRO A 498 -21.87 -24.69 10.11
C PRO A 498 -21.49 -25.10 8.68
N VAL A 499 -22.13 -24.46 7.71
CA VAL A 499 -21.74 -24.49 6.28
C VAL A 499 -20.69 -23.42 6.04
N ARG A 500 -19.67 -23.73 5.24
CA ARG A 500 -18.63 -22.76 4.88
C ARG A 500 -18.58 -22.57 3.37
N VAL A 501 -18.41 -21.35 2.92
CA VAL A 501 -17.99 -21.02 1.56
C VAL A 501 -16.66 -20.29 1.63
N THR A 502 -15.70 -20.70 0.80
CA THR A 502 -14.46 -19.96 0.55
C THR A 502 -14.48 -19.51 -0.89
N LEU A 503 -14.50 -18.20 -1.09
CA LEU A 503 -14.31 -17.56 -2.38
C LEU A 503 -12.82 -17.29 -2.56
N THR A 504 -12.33 -17.46 -3.78
CA THR A 504 -10.94 -17.15 -4.13
C THR A 504 -10.94 -16.44 -5.47
N ASP A 505 -10.20 -15.35 -5.56
CA ASP A 505 -10.06 -14.56 -6.77
C ASP A 505 -8.98 -15.11 -7.72
N ALA A 506 -8.59 -14.32 -8.73
CA ALA A 506 -7.65 -14.74 -9.75
C ALA A 506 -6.19 -14.70 -9.28
N VAL A 507 -5.85 -13.85 -8.30
CA VAL A 507 -4.51 -13.75 -7.70
C VAL A 507 -4.34 -14.65 -6.47
N GLY A 508 -5.42 -15.26 -6.01
CA GLY A 508 -5.42 -16.24 -4.94
C GLY A 508 -5.80 -15.68 -3.57
N ASN A 509 -6.17 -14.40 -3.46
CA ASN A 509 -6.74 -13.91 -2.20
C ASN A 509 -8.12 -14.56 -2.01
N ALA A 510 -8.55 -14.63 -0.76
CA ALA A 510 -9.70 -15.46 -0.44
C ALA A 510 -10.52 -14.91 0.72
N THR A 511 -11.83 -15.06 0.60
CA THR A 511 -12.78 -14.69 1.65
C THR A 511 -13.56 -15.93 2.07
N ARG A 512 -13.60 -16.20 3.38
CA ARG A 512 -14.31 -17.34 3.95
C ARG A 512 -15.50 -16.87 4.76
N CYS A 513 -16.68 -17.36 4.37
CA CYS A 513 -17.91 -17.16 5.12
C CYS A 513 -18.34 -18.45 5.82
N THR A 514 -18.73 -18.35 7.09
CA THR A 514 -19.25 -19.47 7.88
C THR A 514 -20.67 -19.17 8.34
N TYR A 515 -21.58 -20.10 8.10
CA TYR A 515 -22.96 -20.05 8.57
C TYR A 515 -23.07 -20.60 9.99
N ALA A 516 -23.65 -19.84 10.91
CA ALA A 516 -23.97 -20.32 12.26
C ALA A 516 -25.28 -19.69 12.77
N ALA A 517 -26.32 -19.71 11.93
CA ALA A 517 -27.60 -18.97 11.95
C ALA A 517 -27.63 -17.76 11.00
N THR A 518 -26.52 -17.02 10.89
CA THR A 518 -26.26 -16.07 9.80
C THR A 518 -24.86 -16.32 9.25
N PHE A 519 -24.60 -15.91 8.01
CA PHE A 519 -23.25 -15.97 7.45
C PHE A 519 -22.38 -14.86 8.03
N ARG A 520 -21.17 -15.22 8.46
CA ARG A 520 -20.11 -14.28 8.84
C ARG A 520 -18.92 -14.49 7.94
N CYS A 521 -18.58 -13.47 7.16
CA CYS A 521 -17.43 -13.46 6.25
C CYS A 521 -16.22 -12.84 6.93
N ARG A 522 -15.05 -13.42 6.69
CA ARG A 522 -13.75 -12.89 7.08
C ARG A 522 -12.75 -13.25 5.99
N GLU A 523 -11.70 -12.46 5.86
CA GLU A 523 -10.57 -12.84 5.03
C GLU A 523 -10.09 -14.24 5.42
N ALA A 524 -9.90 -15.09 4.42
CA ALA A 524 -9.46 -16.44 4.64
C ALA A 524 -7.93 -16.43 4.73
N LEU A 525 -7.40 -16.85 5.88
CA LEU A 525 -5.96 -17.15 5.96
C LEU A 525 -5.57 -18.06 4.79
N GLY A 526 -4.74 -17.56 3.88
CA GLY A 526 -4.20 -18.33 2.76
C GLY A 526 -3.27 -19.45 3.24
N ALA A 527 -3.03 -20.45 2.39
CA ALA A 527 -1.88 -21.34 2.62
C ALA A 527 -0.60 -20.49 2.66
N PRO A 528 0.39 -20.82 3.50
CA PRO A 528 1.57 -19.97 3.62
C PRO A 528 2.41 -20.03 2.33
N ALA A 529 2.83 -18.88 1.82
CA ALA A 529 3.86 -18.76 0.80
C ALA A 529 5.22 -18.57 1.47
N ILE A 530 6.27 -19.18 0.93
CA ILE A 530 7.66 -18.85 1.27
C ILE A 530 8.17 -17.98 0.12
N THR A 531 8.17 -16.66 0.30
CA THR A 531 8.53 -15.68 -0.76
C THR A 531 10.04 -15.57 -0.92
N SER A 532 10.78 -15.74 0.17
CA SER A 532 12.24 -15.77 0.20
C SER A 532 12.71 -16.83 1.18
N ALA A 533 13.80 -17.52 0.86
CA ALA A 533 14.59 -18.25 1.84
C ALA A 533 16.06 -18.28 1.42
N ARG A 534 16.97 -17.89 2.32
CA ARG A 534 18.40 -17.74 2.05
C ARG A 534 19.22 -18.32 3.20
N LEU A 535 20.32 -18.95 2.85
CA LEU A 535 21.36 -19.32 3.81
C LEU A 535 22.41 -18.23 3.79
N GLU A 536 22.72 -17.68 4.96
CA GLU A 536 23.83 -16.74 5.15
C GLU A 536 25.13 -17.35 4.62
N HIS A 537 25.40 -18.62 4.98
CA HIS A 537 26.55 -19.38 4.52
C HIS A 537 26.13 -20.66 3.80
N ARG A 538 26.51 -20.82 2.53
CA ARG A 538 26.25 -22.06 1.76
C ARG A 538 27.27 -23.17 2.03
N THR A 539 28.36 -22.86 2.73
CA THR A 539 29.37 -23.83 3.16
C THR A 539 29.63 -23.65 4.65
N ILE A 540 29.51 -24.73 5.41
CA ILE A 540 29.84 -24.77 6.84
C ILE A 540 30.82 -25.91 7.13
N ARG A 541 31.54 -25.86 8.24
CA ARG A 541 32.43 -26.95 8.68
C ARG A 541 31.77 -27.87 9.71
N ALA A 542 32.14 -29.13 9.70
CA ALA A 542 31.57 -30.17 10.56
C ALA A 542 31.99 -30.03 12.04
N THR A 543 33.18 -29.48 12.29
CA THR A 543 33.77 -29.39 13.64
C THR A 543 34.33 -27.99 13.92
N ARG A 544 34.50 -27.61 15.20
CA ARG A 544 35.21 -26.38 15.57
C ARG A 544 36.72 -26.57 15.37
N GLY A 545 37.37 -25.66 14.64
CA GLY A 545 38.80 -25.69 14.32
C GLY A 545 39.35 -24.30 13.93
N ARG A 546 40.63 -24.21 13.51
CA ARG A 546 41.21 -22.98 12.95
C ARG A 546 40.92 -22.91 11.44
N GLY A 547 40.19 -21.90 10.99
CA GLY A 547 39.82 -21.69 9.57
C GLY A 547 38.71 -20.65 9.41
N THR A 548 38.58 -20.09 8.20
CA THR A 548 37.64 -18.99 7.87
C THR A 548 36.22 -19.44 7.56
N VAL A 549 35.98 -20.76 7.40
CA VAL A 549 34.64 -21.31 7.14
C VAL A 549 33.86 -21.46 8.46
N PRO A 550 32.62 -20.93 8.57
CA PRO A 550 31.84 -20.97 9.80
C PRO A 550 31.27 -22.37 10.12
N THR A 551 30.93 -22.62 11.39
CA THR A 551 30.29 -23.88 11.84
C THR A 551 28.78 -23.91 11.69
N GLU A 552 28.20 -22.76 11.39
CA GLU A 552 26.76 -22.54 11.37
C GLU A 552 26.38 -21.61 10.22
N SER A 553 25.11 -21.66 9.86
CA SER A 553 24.52 -20.83 8.83
C SER A 553 23.11 -20.49 9.27
N GLU A 554 22.79 -19.19 9.33
CA GLU A 554 21.42 -18.78 9.56
C GLU A 554 20.61 -18.94 8.27
N LEU A 555 19.51 -19.69 8.36
CA LEU A 555 18.47 -19.73 7.33
C LEU A 555 17.46 -18.63 7.64
N THR A 556 17.47 -17.55 6.85
CA THR A 556 16.42 -16.54 6.87
C THR A 556 15.36 -16.86 5.84
N LEU A 557 14.10 -16.62 6.16
CA LEU A 557 12.97 -16.80 5.25
C LEU A 557 11.87 -15.78 5.50
N GLU A 558 11.03 -15.57 4.50
CA GLU A 558 9.84 -14.72 4.57
C GLU A 558 8.58 -15.54 4.31
N LEU A 559 7.55 -15.31 5.14
CA LEU A 559 6.25 -15.97 5.02
C LEU A 559 5.12 -14.97 4.76
N SER A 560 4.22 -15.32 3.85
CA SER A 560 3.00 -14.53 3.63
C SER A 560 1.99 -14.63 4.79
N THR A 561 1.94 -15.76 5.49
CA THR A 561 1.05 -15.95 6.65
C THR A 561 1.74 -16.71 7.78
N ALA A 562 1.27 -16.52 9.02
CA ALA A 562 1.77 -17.27 10.15
C ALA A 562 1.59 -18.77 9.94
N ALA A 563 2.67 -19.53 10.12
CA ALA A 563 2.69 -20.95 9.85
C ALA A 563 3.67 -21.71 10.74
N ARG A 564 3.48 -23.03 10.81
CA ARG A 564 4.51 -23.94 11.30
C ARG A 564 5.48 -24.21 10.15
N VAL A 565 6.71 -23.77 10.29
CA VAL A 565 7.79 -24.05 9.33
C VAL A 565 8.49 -25.34 9.72
N ARG A 566 8.79 -26.15 8.72
CA ARG A 566 9.61 -27.36 8.81
C ARG A 566 10.77 -27.22 7.84
N VAL A 567 11.99 -27.29 8.38
CA VAL A 567 13.24 -27.31 7.64
C VAL A 567 13.80 -28.73 7.70
N VAL A 568 14.07 -29.33 6.56
CA VAL A 568 14.65 -30.68 6.46
C VAL A 568 15.99 -30.59 5.73
N VAL A 569 17.08 -30.80 6.44
CA VAL A 569 18.44 -30.85 5.88
C VAL A 569 18.76 -32.31 5.57
N ARG A 570 18.65 -32.68 4.30
CA ARG A 570 18.81 -34.06 3.84
C ARG A 570 20.18 -34.25 3.18
N PRO A 571 21.00 -35.22 3.61
CA PRO A 571 22.22 -35.55 2.87
C PRO A 571 21.86 -36.06 1.47
N LEU A 572 22.62 -35.64 0.45
CA LEU A 572 22.46 -36.17 -0.90
C LEU A 572 22.99 -37.60 -1.01
N ALA A 573 23.94 -37.98 -0.15
CA ALA A 573 24.33 -39.36 0.09
C ALA A 573 23.39 -40.02 1.13
N ALA A 574 23.45 -41.35 1.26
CA ALA A 574 22.68 -42.06 2.28
C ALA A 574 23.02 -41.55 3.70
N GLY A 575 21.99 -41.21 4.49
CA GLY A 575 22.15 -40.72 5.86
C GLY A 575 20.86 -40.17 6.46
N THR A 576 20.85 -39.95 7.78
CA THR A 576 19.70 -39.44 8.51
C THR A 576 19.53 -37.93 8.29
N PRO A 577 18.35 -37.45 7.86
CA PRO A 577 18.10 -36.03 7.69
C PRO A 577 17.92 -35.32 9.04
N LEU A 578 18.48 -34.11 9.14
CA LEU A 578 18.20 -33.19 10.25
C LEU A 578 16.86 -32.48 10.01
N ARG A 579 16.06 -32.30 11.06
CA ARG A 579 14.73 -31.67 10.98
C ARG A 579 14.61 -30.59 12.04
N LEU A 580 14.32 -29.37 11.62
CA LEU A 580 13.98 -28.26 12.49
C LEU A 580 12.51 -27.90 12.27
N THR A 581 11.79 -27.56 13.33
CA THR A 581 10.42 -27.04 13.22
C THR A 581 10.23 -25.86 14.16
N GLY A 582 9.55 -24.82 13.70
CA GLY A 582 9.21 -23.66 14.51
C GLY A 582 7.90 -23.04 14.05
N ARG A 583 7.25 -22.28 14.94
CA ARG A 583 6.17 -21.38 14.52
C ARG A 583 6.79 -20.06 14.12
N VAL A 584 6.47 -19.60 12.92
CA VAL A 584 6.92 -18.32 12.39
C VAL A 584 5.67 -17.50 12.10
N LYS A 585 5.69 -16.22 12.48
CA LYS A 585 4.61 -15.28 12.14
C LYS A 585 4.67 -14.96 10.64
N ALA A 586 3.70 -14.20 10.13
CA ALA A 586 3.88 -13.59 8.81
C ALA A 586 5.10 -12.65 8.84
N GLY A 587 5.80 -12.49 7.72
CA GLY A 587 7.05 -11.74 7.61
C GLY A 587 8.30 -12.60 7.84
N ARG A 588 9.38 -11.95 8.28
CA ARG A 588 10.70 -12.57 8.40
C ARG A 588 10.77 -13.56 9.57
N GLY A 589 11.44 -14.68 9.34
CA GLY A 589 11.80 -15.65 10.37
C GLY A 589 13.17 -16.24 10.10
N SER A 590 13.79 -16.81 11.13
CA SER A 590 15.08 -17.47 10.98
C SER A 590 15.18 -18.80 11.71
N PHE A 591 16.07 -19.65 11.19
CA PHE A 591 16.43 -20.95 11.74
C PHE A 591 17.95 -21.11 11.69
N LEU A 592 18.58 -21.33 12.84
CA LEU A 592 20.01 -21.61 12.87
C LEU A 592 20.28 -23.06 12.44
N ILE A 593 21.08 -23.25 11.39
CA ILE A 593 21.55 -24.56 10.95
C ILE A 593 22.99 -24.74 11.42
N THR A 594 23.20 -25.63 12.38
CA THR A 594 24.53 -25.98 12.88
C THR A 594 24.94 -27.36 12.39
N ALA A 595 26.25 -27.57 12.23
CA ALA A 595 26.78 -28.90 11.94
C ALA A 595 26.57 -29.91 13.08
N ARG A 596 26.26 -29.44 14.30
CA ARG A 596 25.99 -30.27 15.48
C ARG A 596 24.75 -29.75 16.21
N LEU A 597 23.70 -30.56 16.25
CA LEU A 597 22.46 -30.28 16.97
C LEU A 597 22.30 -31.27 18.15
N GLY A 598 22.43 -30.75 19.37
CA GLY A 598 22.41 -31.58 20.57
C GLY A 598 23.58 -32.57 20.66
N ARG A 599 23.41 -33.64 21.47
CA ARG A 599 24.48 -34.63 21.73
C ARG A 599 24.68 -35.65 20.59
N PHE A 600 23.69 -35.87 19.72
CA PHE A 600 23.65 -37.05 18.83
C PHE A 600 23.47 -36.77 17.33
N GLN A 601 23.15 -35.55 16.89
CA GLN A 601 22.98 -35.23 15.46
C GLN A 601 24.14 -34.38 14.95
N VAL A 602 25.01 -34.99 14.15
CA VAL A 602 26.14 -34.31 13.48
C VAL A 602 25.99 -34.44 11.97
N LEU A 603 26.01 -33.31 11.26
CA LEU A 603 26.10 -33.29 9.81
C LEU A 603 27.52 -33.69 9.40
N ARG A 604 27.66 -34.83 8.73
CA ARG A 604 28.94 -35.29 8.19
C ARG A 604 29.37 -34.44 7.00
N PRO A 605 30.68 -34.33 6.71
CA PRO A 605 31.14 -33.68 5.48
C PRO A 605 30.43 -34.26 4.24
N GLY A 606 29.92 -33.39 3.37
CA GLY A 606 29.10 -33.79 2.23
C GLY A 606 28.21 -32.68 1.69
N ARG A 607 27.41 -33.01 0.67
CA ARG A 607 26.41 -32.09 0.09
C ARG A 607 25.02 -32.42 0.64
N TYR A 608 24.25 -31.37 0.94
CA TYR A 608 22.93 -31.46 1.54
C TYR A 608 21.91 -30.64 0.74
N ALA A 609 20.69 -31.16 0.65
CA ALA A 609 19.51 -30.40 0.25
C ALA A 609 18.80 -29.90 1.50
N VAL A 610 18.60 -28.58 1.61
CA VAL A 610 17.79 -27.97 2.66
C VAL A 610 16.42 -27.72 2.07
N VAL A 611 15.40 -28.42 2.57
CA VAL A 611 14.01 -28.32 2.10
C VAL A 611 13.17 -27.62 3.15
N VAL A 612 12.58 -26.48 2.80
CA VAL A 612 11.72 -25.69 3.67
C VAL A 612 10.28 -25.83 3.22
N THR A 613 9.38 -26.06 4.17
CA THR A 613 7.92 -26.07 3.97
C THR A 613 7.25 -25.34 5.12
N ALA A 614 6.22 -24.56 4.83
CA ALA A 614 5.37 -23.91 5.83
C ALA A 614 3.97 -24.52 5.77
N THR A 615 3.33 -24.71 6.93
CA THR A 615 1.97 -25.28 7.00
C THR A 615 1.10 -24.53 8.00
N ASN A 616 -0.11 -24.19 7.60
CA ASN A 616 -1.17 -23.68 8.48
C ASN A 616 -2.49 -24.45 8.22
N LYS A 617 -3.61 -24.00 8.80
CA LYS A 617 -4.92 -24.65 8.64
C LYS A 617 -5.47 -24.59 7.22
N ALA A 618 -4.94 -23.72 6.36
CA ALA A 618 -5.40 -23.52 4.99
C ALA A 618 -4.59 -24.32 3.96
N GLY A 619 -3.36 -24.73 4.29
CA GLY A 619 -2.58 -25.59 3.42
C GLY A 619 -1.09 -25.65 3.77
N THR A 620 -0.31 -26.23 2.87
CA THR A 620 1.15 -26.32 2.94
C THR A 620 1.77 -25.60 1.75
N SER A 621 2.82 -24.82 1.98
CA SER A 621 3.58 -24.16 0.94
C SER A 621 4.20 -25.17 -0.05
N PRO A 622 4.51 -24.76 -1.29
CA PRO A 622 5.49 -25.46 -2.10
C PRO A 622 6.81 -25.65 -1.33
N LYS A 623 7.56 -26.69 -1.69
CA LYS A 623 8.87 -26.98 -1.09
C LYS A 623 9.90 -26.00 -1.64
N HIS A 624 10.47 -25.15 -0.78
CA HIS A 624 11.61 -24.32 -1.15
C HIS A 624 12.91 -25.10 -0.91
N ARG A 625 13.82 -25.13 -1.89
CA ARG A 625 15.02 -25.98 -1.86
C ARG A 625 16.29 -25.17 -1.96
N LEU A 626 17.17 -25.31 -0.98
CA LEU A 626 18.50 -24.70 -0.94
C LEU A 626 19.57 -25.79 -0.90
N ARG A 627 20.82 -25.40 -1.16
CA ARG A 627 21.98 -26.29 -1.13
C ARG A 627 22.95 -25.85 -0.04
N LEU A 628 23.40 -26.81 0.76
CA LEU A 628 24.39 -26.63 1.80
C LEU A 628 25.53 -27.61 1.60
N ARG A 629 26.77 -27.15 1.74
CA ARG A 629 27.97 -28.00 1.75
C ARG A 629 28.55 -28.02 3.15
N VAL A 630 28.84 -29.22 3.65
CA VAL A 630 29.56 -29.41 4.91
C VAL A 630 30.97 -29.88 4.58
N VAL A 631 31.99 -29.16 5.06
CA VAL A 631 33.41 -29.52 4.94
C VAL A 631 33.94 -30.03 6.29
N ARG A 632 35.14 -30.61 6.31
CA ARG A 632 35.74 -31.09 7.57
C ARG A 632 36.01 -29.95 8.54
#